data_AF-A0A7C3H6F5-F1
#
_entry.id   AF-A0A7C3H6F5-F1
#
_cell.length_a   1.000
_cell.length_b   1.000
_cell.length_c   1.000
_cell.angle_alpha   90.00
_cell.angle_beta   90.00
_cell.angle_gamma   90.00
#
_symmetry.space_group_name_H-M   'P 1'
#
loop_
_entity.id
_entity.type
_entity.pdbx_description
1 polymer ?
#
loop_
_entity_poly.entity_id
_entity_poly.type
_entity_poly.pdbx_seq_one_letter_code
_entity_poly.pdbx_strand_id
1 'polypeptide(L)'
;MAHLKHLTRLRLVVVTLALLLASAAPPAFTASMDDTPIRQARLYEKQGNYQQASDMYLMTARILSNPEGEKWRVKAAEMAWFAGNSEEASKILSSLDESSLDRVTLIHGRLIAARIARGHGDYETVLKKLDFPSSSAPAKLQKPVAALLEEAREKTGKLQTAQPAKNAFGGNRAFDKTWNALMALSTQDLARRLAQPLSPIEKGWTELAYIAKTSLDSPEALDNQLAQWEEEYRNHPAYPDYSSALKPHTSIDNAATLPNQLSRVAVLVPTSGPLANLANVILEGIMAARYQMPGTEIKVY
;
A
#
# COMPACT_ATOMS: atom_id res chain seq x y z
N MET A 1 -30.44 -101.09 -21.30
CA MET A 1 -30.75 -100.06 -22.31
C MET A 1 -30.36 -98.71 -21.72
N ALA A 2 -29.08 -98.38 -21.86
CA ALA A 2 -28.47 -97.11 -21.48
C ALA A 2 -27.79 -96.56 -22.75
N HIS A 3 -27.61 -95.25 -22.81
CA HIS A 3 -27.14 -94.42 -23.92
C HIS A 3 -28.22 -93.72 -24.74
N LEU A 4 -27.89 -92.47 -25.10
CA LEU A 4 -28.50 -91.59 -26.10
C LEU A 4 -29.62 -90.62 -25.67
N LYS A 5 -29.35 -89.72 -24.70
CA LYS A 5 -30.07 -88.43 -24.59
C LYS A 5 -29.20 -87.22 -24.19
N HIS A 6 -27.91 -87.16 -24.57
CA HIS A 6 -27.05 -86.00 -24.24
C HIS A 6 -26.37 -85.30 -25.42
N LEU A 7 -26.67 -85.68 -26.66
CA LEU A 7 -26.01 -85.12 -27.84
C LEU A 7 -27.02 -84.67 -28.91
N THR A 8 -27.95 -83.80 -28.53
CA THR A 8 -28.72 -83.01 -29.50
C THR A 8 -29.02 -81.62 -28.93
N ARG A 9 -28.19 -80.67 -29.38
CA ARG A 9 -28.61 -79.29 -29.72
C ARG A 9 -28.89 -78.40 -28.49
N LEU A 10 -27.94 -77.90 -27.71
CA LEU A 10 -26.61 -77.36 -28.04
C LEU A 10 -26.54 -76.59 -29.38
N ARG A 11 -27.61 -75.86 -29.74
CA ARG A 11 -27.62 -74.82 -30.80
C ARG A 11 -28.59 -73.67 -30.50
N LEU A 12 -29.11 -73.58 -29.28
CA LEU A 12 -30.08 -72.54 -28.88
C LEU A 12 -29.68 -71.81 -27.58
N VAL A 13 -28.38 -71.71 -27.32
CA VAL A 13 -27.83 -70.89 -26.20
C VAL A 13 -26.89 -69.79 -26.73
N VAL A 14 -26.70 -69.70 -28.06
CA VAL A 14 -25.79 -68.72 -28.71
C VAL A 14 -26.53 -67.52 -29.32
N VAL A 15 -27.85 -67.40 -29.13
CA VAL A 15 -28.64 -66.24 -29.64
C VAL A 15 -29.32 -65.42 -28.52
N THR A 16 -29.10 -65.76 -27.25
CA THR A 16 -29.40 -64.87 -26.11
C THR A 16 -28.11 -64.31 -25.48
N LEU A 17 -27.11 -64.03 -26.32
CA LEU A 17 -25.87 -63.34 -25.94
C LEU A 17 -25.57 -62.18 -26.92
N ALA A 18 -26.61 -61.47 -27.36
CA ALA A 18 -26.50 -60.32 -28.25
C ALA A 18 -27.61 -59.28 -28.04
N LEU A 19 -28.03 -59.07 -26.79
CA LEU A 19 -28.96 -57.98 -26.43
C LEU A 19 -28.73 -57.45 -25.01
N LEU A 20 -27.45 -57.28 -24.63
CA LEU A 20 -27.02 -56.57 -23.41
C LEU A 20 -26.07 -55.40 -23.72
N LEU A 21 -26.16 -54.88 -24.95
CA LEU A 21 -25.43 -53.70 -25.42
C LEU A 21 -26.45 -52.65 -25.87
N ALA A 22 -27.20 -52.12 -24.92
CA ALA A 22 -27.97 -50.89 -25.14
C ALA A 22 -28.10 -50.13 -23.82
N SER A 23 -27.36 -49.02 -23.75
CA SER A 23 -27.59 -47.89 -22.85
C SER A 23 -27.31 -48.11 -21.36
N ALA A 24 -26.08 -48.50 -21.02
CA ALA A 24 -25.44 -47.78 -19.91
C ALA A 24 -25.07 -46.39 -20.45
N ALA A 25 -26.04 -45.45 -20.38
CA ALA A 25 -25.67 -44.05 -20.37
C ALA A 25 -24.60 -43.89 -19.28
N PRO A 26 -23.47 -43.18 -19.51
CA PRO A 26 -22.60 -42.82 -18.41
C PRO A 26 -23.50 -42.22 -17.33
N PRO A 27 -23.34 -42.58 -16.04
CA PRO A 27 -24.10 -41.91 -15.01
C PRO A 27 -23.91 -40.43 -15.28
N ALA A 28 -25.00 -39.73 -15.62
CA ALA A 28 -25.00 -38.30 -15.57
C ALA A 28 -24.62 -38.04 -14.12
N PHE A 29 -23.37 -37.65 -13.91
CA PHE A 29 -22.94 -37.12 -12.65
C PHE A 29 -23.70 -35.82 -12.57
N THR A 30 -24.97 -35.90 -12.16
CA THR A 30 -25.68 -34.81 -11.55
C THR A 30 -24.89 -34.60 -10.29
N ALA A 31 -23.78 -33.88 -10.42
CA ALA A 31 -23.09 -33.31 -9.29
C ALA A 31 -24.21 -32.61 -8.54
N SER A 32 -24.58 -33.20 -7.40
CA SER A 32 -25.43 -32.52 -6.45
C SER A 32 -24.86 -31.12 -6.36
N MET A 33 -25.73 -30.10 -6.35
CA MET A 33 -25.26 -28.76 -6.08
C MET A 33 -24.48 -28.69 -4.77
N ASP A 34 -24.39 -29.77 -3.95
CA ASP A 34 -23.55 -30.05 -2.76
C ASP A 34 -22.10 -30.59 -2.97
N ASP A 35 -21.69 -31.00 -4.18
CA ASP A 35 -20.35 -31.62 -4.44
C ASP A 35 -19.42 -30.87 -5.43
N THR A 36 -19.57 -29.55 -5.60
CA THR A 36 -18.68 -28.78 -6.49
C THR A 36 -17.25 -28.66 -5.90
N PRO A 37 -16.17 -28.85 -6.68
CA PRO A 37 -14.78 -28.65 -6.24
C PRO A 37 -14.53 -27.29 -5.54
N ILE A 38 -15.28 -26.24 -5.91
CA ILE A 38 -15.26 -24.92 -5.25
C ILE A 38 -15.62 -25.00 -3.76
N ARG A 39 -16.62 -25.81 -3.38
CA ARG A 39 -17.02 -25.93 -1.97
C ARG A 39 -15.96 -26.63 -1.15
N GLN A 40 -15.36 -27.69 -1.69
CA GLN A 40 -14.23 -28.37 -1.07
C GLN A 40 -13.02 -27.43 -0.93
N ALA A 41 -12.71 -26.65 -1.98
CA ALA A 41 -11.66 -25.64 -1.94
C ALA A 41 -11.87 -24.62 -0.80
N ARG A 42 -13.10 -24.10 -0.64
CA ARG A 42 -13.46 -23.16 0.45
C ARG A 42 -13.36 -23.80 1.83
N LEU A 43 -13.66 -25.09 1.95
CA LEU A 43 -13.50 -25.81 3.21
C LEU A 43 -12.02 -25.93 3.59
N TYR A 44 -11.17 -26.34 2.65
CA TYR A 44 -9.73 -26.41 2.85
C TYR A 44 -9.13 -25.03 3.17
N GLU A 45 -9.55 -23.97 2.48
CA GLU A 45 -9.14 -22.58 2.77
C GLU A 45 -9.47 -22.20 4.22
N LYS A 46 -10.69 -22.49 4.70
CA LYS A 46 -11.11 -22.20 6.08
C LYS A 46 -10.33 -22.99 7.13
N GLN A 47 -9.87 -24.18 6.78
CA GLN A 47 -9.07 -25.05 7.65
C GLN A 47 -7.58 -24.69 7.63
N GLY A 48 -7.15 -23.76 6.76
CA GLY A 48 -5.73 -23.44 6.55
C GLY A 48 -4.97 -24.45 5.68
N ASN A 49 -5.68 -25.41 5.08
CA ASN A 49 -5.13 -26.42 4.18
C ASN A 49 -4.95 -25.82 2.77
N TYR A 50 -4.06 -24.83 2.64
CA TYR A 50 -3.97 -24.00 1.44
C TYR A 50 -3.52 -24.75 0.18
N GLN A 51 -2.65 -25.77 0.30
CA GLN A 51 -2.24 -26.56 -0.87
C GLN A 51 -3.43 -27.31 -1.48
N GLN A 52 -4.19 -28.02 -0.64
CA GLN A 52 -5.39 -28.73 -1.08
C GLN A 52 -6.45 -27.76 -1.63
N ALA A 53 -6.57 -26.57 -1.04
CA ALA A 53 -7.44 -25.53 -1.59
C ALA A 53 -6.99 -25.07 -2.99
N SER A 54 -5.68 -24.87 -3.21
CA SER A 54 -5.10 -24.54 -4.52
C SER A 54 -5.48 -25.59 -5.57
N ASP A 55 -5.26 -26.87 -5.26
CA ASP A 55 -5.52 -27.98 -6.17
C ASP A 55 -7.00 -28.03 -6.60
N MET A 56 -7.91 -27.83 -5.64
CA MET A 56 -9.35 -27.82 -5.91
C MET A 56 -9.80 -26.59 -6.72
N TYR A 57 -9.17 -25.43 -6.52
CA TYR A 57 -9.41 -24.26 -7.36
C TYR A 57 -8.85 -24.44 -8.77
N LEU A 58 -7.69 -25.08 -8.96
CA LEU A 58 -7.19 -25.45 -10.29
C LEU A 58 -8.11 -26.46 -10.99
N MET A 59 -8.62 -27.44 -10.25
CA MET A 59 -9.59 -28.39 -10.79
C MET A 59 -10.85 -27.67 -11.28
N THR A 60 -11.36 -26.72 -10.48
CA THR A 60 -12.47 -25.85 -10.88
C THR A 60 -12.14 -25.06 -12.15
N ALA A 61 -10.96 -24.44 -12.20
CA ALA A 61 -10.51 -23.65 -13.34
C ALA A 61 -10.41 -24.44 -14.64
N ARG A 62 -10.14 -25.75 -14.57
CA ARG A 62 -10.09 -26.65 -15.74
C ARG A 62 -11.47 -27.03 -16.27
N ILE A 63 -12.48 -27.05 -15.39
CA ILE A 63 -13.86 -27.40 -15.74
C ILE A 63 -14.58 -26.21 -16.37
N LEU A 64 -14.27 -24.99 -15.92
CA LEU A 64 -14.92 -23.77 -16.38
C LEU A 64 -14.14 -23.13 -17.55
N SER A 65 -14.87 -22.66 -18.57
CA SER A 65 -14.29 -21.89 -19.67
C SER A 65 -13.85 -20.48 -19.22
N ASN A 66 -12.99 -19.85 -20.03
CA ASN A 66 -12.65 -18.44 -19.84
C ASN A 66 -13.91 -17.57 -20.04
N PRO A 67 -14.12 -16.52 -19.22
CA PRO A 67 -13.18 -15.96 -18.24
C PRO A 67 -13.30 -16.53 -16.82
N GLU A 68 -14.34 -17.31 -16.51
CA GLU A 68 -14.59 -17.79 -15.14
C GLU A 68 -13.48 -18.75 -14.67
N GLY A 69 -12.91 -19.56 -15.57
CA GLY A 69 -11.76 -20.41 -15.28
C GLY A 69 -10.54 -19.63 -14.78
N GLU A 70 -10.20 -18.51 -15.43
CA GLU A 70 -9.03 -17.68 -15.09
C GLU A 70 -9.13 -17.05 -13.71
N LYS A 71 -10.33 -16.65 -13.28
CA LYS A 71 -10.58 -16.18 -11.93
C LYS A 71 -10.25 -17.24 -10.86
N TRP A 72 -10.58 -18.50 -11.14
CA TRP A 72 -10.22 -19.60 -10.24
C TRP A 72 -8.74 -19.96 -10.31
N ARG A 73 -8.06 -19.74 -11.44
CA ARG A 73 -6.59 -19.83 -11.50
C ARG A 73 -5.92 -18.78 -10.62
N VAL A 74 -6.41 -17.53 -10.62
CA VAL A 74 -5.91 -16.49 -9.69
C VAL A 74 -6.13 -16.90 -8.23
N LYS A 75 -7.30 -17.44 -7.90
CA LYS A 75 -7.57 -17.93 -6.53
C LYS A 75 -6.67 -19.11 -6.16
N ALA A 76 -6.41 -20.03 -7.08
CA ALA A 76 -5.48 -21.13 -6.86
C ALA A 76 -4.05 -20.63 -6.59
N ALA A 77 -3.57 -19.67 -7.39
CA ALA A 77 -2.26 -19.05 -7.17
C ALA A 77 -2.16 -18.38 -5.78
N GLU A 78 -3.23 -17.72 -5.33
CA GLU A 78 -3.30 -17.16 -3.97
C GLU A 78 -3.12 -18.24 -2.90
N MET A 79 -3.81 -19.38 -3.06
CA MET A 79 -3.72 -20.49 -2.11
C MET A 79 -2.35 -21.17 -2.15
N ALA A 80 -1.77 -21.39 -3.32
CA ALA A 80 -0.41 -21.92 -3.45
C ALA A 80 0.62 -21.00 -2.76
N TRP A 81 0.46 -19.67 -2.89
CA TRP A 81 1.31 -18.72 -2.19
C TRP A 81 1.13 -18.79 -0.65
N PHE A 82 -0.11 -18.89 -0.15
CA PHE A 82 -0.35 -19.08 1.30
C PHE A 82 0.18 -20.41 1.82
N ALA A 83 0.25 -21.45 0.99
CA ALA A 83 0.90 -22.72 1.31
C ALA A 83 2.43 -22.63 1.35
N GLY A 84 3.02 -21.47 1.01
CA GLY A 84 4.47 -21.29 0.89
C GLY A 84 5.05 -21.73 -0.46
N ASN A 85 4.22 -22.25 -1.38
CA ASN A 85 4.66 -22.73 -2.70
C ASN A 85 4.68 -21.59 -3.74
N SER A 86 5.64 -20.68 -3.58
CA SER A 86 5.77 -19.49 -4.44
C SER A 86 6.11 -19.80 -5.90
N GLU A 87 6.78 -20.93 -6.16
CA GLU A 87 7.11 -21.38 -7.51
C GLU A 87 5.85 -21.85 -8.26
N GLU A 88 5.02 -22.67 -7.62
CA GLU A 88 3.74 -23.09 -8.17
C GLU A 88 2.81 -21.90 -8.42
N ALA A 89 2.69 -21.00 -7.43
CA ALA A 89 1.89 -19.79 -7.58
C ALA A 89 2.34 -18.95 -8.78
N SER A 90 3.65 -18.76 -8.96
CA SER A 90 4.22 -18.04 -10.11
C SER A 90 3.91 -18.74 -11.44
N LYS A 91 4.02 -20.06 -11.48
CA LYS A 91 3.68 -20.86 -12.66
C LYS A 91 2.21 -20.70 -13.04
N ILE A 92 1.30 -20.78 -12.08
CA ILE A 92 -0.14 -20.57 -12.31
C ILE A 92 -0.37 -19.15 -12.88
N LEU A 93 0.19 -18.12 -12.25
CA LEU A 93 0.03 -16.73 -12.69
C LEU A 93 0.62 -16.47 -14.09
N SER A 94 1.73 -17.13 -14.44
CA SER A 94 2.35 -16.99 -15.76
C SER A 94 1.54 -17.64 -16.89
N SER A 95 0.63 -18.56 -16.56
CA SER A 95 -0.25 -19.24 -17.51
C SER A 95 -1.57 -18.52 -17.75
N LEU A 96 -1.82 -17.40 -17.06
CA LEU A 96 -3.08 -16.67 -17.15
C LEU A 96 -3.24 -16.00 -18.52
N ASP A 97 -4.45 -16.07 -19.05
CA ASP A 97 -4.86 -15.21 -20.16
C ASP A 97 -5.36 -13.86 -19.61
N GLU A 98 -4.44 -12.92 -19.40
CA GLU A 98 -4.75 -11.58 -18.87
C GLU A 98 -5.80 -10.83 -19.70
N SER A 99 -5.97 -11.15 -20.99
CA SER A 99 -6.92 -10.47 -21.88
C SER A 99 -8.37 -10.81 -21.59
N SER A 100 -8.61 -11.98 -20.98
CA SER A 100 -9.95 -12.45 -20.61
C SER A 100 -10.37 -12.02 -19.20
N LEU A 101 -9.42 -11.53 -18.38
CA LEU A 101 -9.67 -11.19 -16.99
C LEU A 101 -10.40 -9.85 -16.84
N ASP A 102 -11.38 -9.81 -15.94
CA ASP A 102 -11.89 -8.54 -15.44
C ASP A 102 -10.80 -7.77 -14.68
N ARG A 103 -10.94 -6.45 -14.60
CA ARG A 103 -9.95 -5.56 -13.96
C ARG A 103 -9.65 -5.94 -12.51
N VAL A 104 -10.66 -6.36 -11.74
CA VAL A 104 -10.50 -6.68 -10.31
C VAL A 104 -9.66 -7.94 -10.16
N THR A 105 -9.96 -8.96 -10.95
CA THR A 105 -9.26 -10.24 -10.96
C THR A 105 -7.83 -10.09 -11.47
N LEU A 106 -7.62 -9.26 -12.49
CA LEU A 106 -6.28 -8.91 -12.98
C LEU A 106 -5.43 -8.24 -11.91
N ILE A 107 -5.98 -7.22 -11.22
CA ILE A 107 -5.28 -6.53 -10.13
C ILE A 107 -4.96 -7.50 -8.98
N HIS A 108 -5.88 -8.42 -8.67
CA HIS A 108 -5.64 -9.44 -7.65
C HIS A 108 -4.46 -10.35 -8.02
N GLY A 109 -4.43 -10.87 -9.24
CA GLY A 109 -3.32 -11.69 -9.74
C GLY A 109 -1.98 -10.94 -9.71
N ARG A 110 -1.97 -9.66 -10.14
CA ARG A 110 -0.78 -8.80 -10.09
C ARG A 110 -0.28 -8.56 -8.66
N LEU A 111 -1.19 -8.38 -7.70
CA LEU A 111 -0.85 -8.24 -6.29
C LEU A 111 -0.21 -9.51 -5.71
N ILE A 112 -0.69 -10.70 -6.09
CA ILE A 112 -0.07 -11.97 -5.68
C ILE A 112 1.33 -12.08 -6.30
N ALA A 113 1.48 -11.81 -7.60
CA ALA A 113 2.79 -11.80 -8.27
C ALA A 113 3.78 -10.84 -7.59
N ALA A 114 3.32 -9.66 -7.22
CA ALA A 114 4.12 -8.68 -6.50
C ALA A 114 4.54 -9.19 -5.10
N ARG A 115 3.65 -9.86 -4.36
CA ARG A 115 4.00 -10.44 -3.05
C ARG A 115 5.03 -11.56 -3.14
N ILE A 116 4.97 -12.37 -4.19
CA ILE A 116 5.98 -13.39 -4.47
C ILE A 116 7.33 -12.72 -4.77
N ALA A 117 7.35 -11.73 -5.67
CA ALA A 117 8.56 -10.97 -5.99
C ALA A 117 9.17 -10.30 -4.74
N ARG A 118 8.33 -9.72 -3.87
CA ARG A 118 8.77 -9.20 -2.57
C ARG A 118 9.45 -10.27 -1.72
N GLY A 119 8.88 -11.47 -1.64
CA GLY A 119 9.46 -12.59 -0.89
C GLY A 119 10.86 -12.99 -1.38
N HIS A 120 11.14 -12.77 -2.67
CA HIS A 120 12.45 -13.03 -3.27
C HIS A 120 13.40 -11.81 -3.22
N GLY A 121 12.96 -10.68 -2.64
CA GLY A 121 13.72 -9.43 -2.62
C GLY A 121 13.77 -8.69 -3.97
N ASP A 122 12.99 -9.12 -4.97
CA ASP A 122 12.92 -8.48 -6.29
C ASP A 122 11.90 -7.33 -6.28
N TYR A 123 12.31 -6.21 -5.67
CA TYR A 123 11.47 -5.02 -5.53
C TYR A 123 11.27 -4.26 -6.85
N GLU A 124 12.10 -4.47 -7.86
CA GLU A 124 11.90 -3.91 -9.21
C GLU A 124 10.69 -4.57 -9.89
N THR A 125 10.58 -5.90 -9.80
CA THR A 125 9.40 -6.62 -10.27
C THR A 125 8.15 -6.24 -9.48
N VAL A 126 8.25 -5.95 -8.17
CA VAL A 126 7.12 -5.43 -7.39
C VAL A 126 6.58 -4.13 -8.00
N LEU A 127 7.45 -3.16 -8.26
CA LEU A 127 7.06 -1.89 -8.88
C LEU A 127 6.41 -2.10 -10.24
N LYS A 128 7.01 -2.95 -11.10
CA LYS A 128 6.48 -3.25 -12.43
C LYS A 128 5.11 -3.92 -12.38
N LYS A 129 4.90 -4.87 -11.46
CA LYS A 129 3.62 -5.59 -11.32
C LYS A 129 2.51 -4.70 -10.76
N LEU A 130 2.87 -3.72 -9.94
CA LEU A 130 1.95 -2.77 -9.31
C LEU A 130 1.90 -1.42 -10.04
N ASP A 131 2.33 -1.36 -11.30
CA ASP A 131 2.27 -0.18 -12.15
C ASP A 131 0.83 0.05 -12.66
N PHE A 132 -0.04 0.41 -11.73
CA PHE A 132 -1.42 0.83 -11.99
C PHE A 132 -1.87 1.86 -10.95
N PRO A 133 -2.82 2.75 -11.28
CA PRO A 133 -3.32 3.73 -10.31
C PRO A 133 -3.91 3.04 -9.09
N SER A 134 -3.53 3.46 -7.87
CA SER A 134 -4.05 2.85 -6.63
C SER A 134 -5.57 2.93 -6.52
N SER A 135 -6.19 3.98 -7.07
CA SER A 135 -7.64 4.17 -7.19
C SER A 135 -8.33 3.11 -8.05
N SER A 136 -7.60 2.41 -8.91
CA SER A 136 -8.14 1.33 -9.74
C SER A 136 -8.27 0.01 -8.97
N ALA A 137 -7.58 -0.13 -7.83
CA ALA A 137 -7.71 -1.30 -6.98
C ALA A 137 -9.03 -1.25 -6.18
N PRO A 138 -9.69 -2.40 -5.94
CA PRO A 138 -10.82 -2.49 -5.03
C PRO A 138 -10.49 -1.89 -3.66
N ALA A 139 -11.45 -1.25 -3.01
CA ALA A 139 -11.24 -0.56 -1.73
C ALA A 139 -10.51 -1.42 -0.66
N LYS A 140 -10.81 -2.72 -0.61
CA LYS A 140 -10.15 -3.67 0.29
C LYS A 140 -8.66 -3.91 -0.01
N LEU A 141 -8.24 -3.74 -1.27
CA LEU A 141 -6.88 -3.97 -1.74
C LEU A 141 -6.04 -2.69 -1.83
N GLN A 142 -6.65 -1.51 -1.78
CA GLN A 142 -5.93 -0.23 -1.86
C GLN A 142 -4.84 -0.08 -0.80
N LYS A 143 -5.15 -0.36 0.47
CA LYS A 143 -4.17 -0.29 1.57
C LYS A 143 -3.00 -1.28 1.39
N PRO A 144 -3.25 -2.58 1.15
CA PRO A 144 -2.18 -3.54 0.85
C PRO A 144 -1.30 -3.15 -0.35
N VAL A 145 -1.90 -2.66 -1.45
CA VAL A 145 -1.17 -2.24 -2.65
C VAL A 145 -0.28 -1.03 -2.35
N ALA A 146 -0.82 -0.02 -1.66
CA ALA A 146 -0.08 1.18 -1.29
C ALA A 146 1.11 0.87 -0.39
N ALA A 147 0.92 0.03 0.64
CA ALA A 147 1.99 -0.38 1.55
C ALA A 147 3.12 -1.12 0.81
N LEU A 148 2.76 -2.02 -0.12
CA LEU A 148 3.73 -2.79 -0.90
C LEU A 148 4.51 -1.91 -1.89
N LEU A 149 3.85 -0.92 -2.50
CA LEU A 149 4.50 0.08 -3.34
C LEU A 149 5.47 0.96 -2.54
N GLU A 150 5.09 1.39 -1.34
CA GLU A 150 5.97 2.18 -0.46
C GLU A 150 7.22 1.37 -0.09
N GLU A 151 7.06 0.12 0.35
CA GLU A 151 8.17 -0.78 0.66
C GLU A 151 9.10 -0.97 -0.54
N ALA A 152 8.56 -1.23 -1.73
CA ALA A 152 9.36 -1.45 -2.93
C ALA A 152 10.12 -0.21 -3.38
N ARG A 153 9.51 0.98 -3.27
CA ARG A 153 10.17 2.26 -3.56
C ARG A 153 11.31 2.53 -2.59
N GLU A 154 11.11 2.26 -1.30
CA GLU A 154 12.15 2.40 -0.29
C GLU A 154 13.36 1.50 -0.61
N LYS A 155 13.11 0.23 -0.91
CA LYS A 155 14.15 -0.76 -1.16
C LYS A 155 14.90 -0.57 -2.48
N THR A 156 14.28 0.06 -3.47
CA THR A 156 14.91 0.38 -4.76
C THR A 156 15.52 1.78 -4.79
N GLY A 157 15.42 2.57 -3.71
CA GLY A 157 15.85 3.97 -3.69
C GLY A 157 14.99 4.89 -4.57
N LYS A 158 13.87 4.37 -5.11
CA LYS A 158 12.90 5.11 -5.94
C LYS A 158 11.79 5.69 -5.08
N LEU A 159 12.15 6.40 -4.00
CA LEU A 159 11.19 7.15 -3.18
C LEU A 159 10.53 8.26 -4.01
N GLN A 160 9.51 7.89 -4.78
CA GLN A 160 8.52 8.81 -5.30
C GLN A 160 7.36 8.83 -4.31
N THR A 161 7.03 10.03 -3.87
CA THR A 161 6.01 10.30 -2.85
C THR A 161 4.70 9.68 -3.31
N ALA A 162 4.27 8.62 -2.63
CA ALA A 162 3.02 7.95 -2.95
C ALA A 162 1.89 8.99 -2.88
N GLN A 163 1.03 9.05 -3.90
CA GLN A 163 -0.24 9.75 -3.80
C GLN A 163 -0.92 9.31 -2.50
N PRO A 164 -1.27 10.24 -1.60
CA PRO A 164 -1.81 9.87 -0.32
C PRO A 164 -3.21 9.34 -0.54
N ALA A 165 -3.41 8.09 -0.14
CA ALA A 165 -4.72 7.63 0.24
C ALA A 165 -5.24 8.60 1.30
N LYS A 166 -6.29 9.34 0.97
CA LYS A 166 -7.09 10.13 1.92
C LYS A 166 -7.57 9.19 3.02
N ASN A 167 -6.81 9.06 4.10
CA ASN A 167 -7.29 8.44 5.31
C ASN A 167 -8.13 9.50 6.04
N ALA A 168 -9.44 9.31 6.02
CA ALA A 168 -10.32 9.94 6.99
C ALA A 168 -9.81 9.56 8.40
N PHE A 169 -9.56 10.57 9.23
CA PHE A 169 -8.91 10.54 10.55
C PHE A 169 -7.37 10.57 10.55
N GLY A 170 -6.84 11.81 10.59
CA GLY A 170 -5.62 12.19 11.32
C GLY A 170 -4.28 11.78 10.71
N GLY A 171 -3.64 12.73 10.02
CA GLY A 171 -2.21 12.72 9.72
C GLY A 171 -1.80 11.79 8.58
N ASN A 172 -1.49 12.36 7.42
CA ASN A 172 -0.92 11.63 6.30
C ASN A 172 0.56 11.33 6.59
N ARG A 173 0.86 10.12 7.10
CA ARG A 173 2.25 9.69 7.36
C ARG A 173 3.20 9.86 6.16
N ALA A 174 2.69 9.81 4.92
CA ALA A 174 3.49 10.05 3.72
C ALA A 174 3.74 11.55 3.47
N PHE A 175 2.77 12.42 3.81
CA PHE A 175 3.00 13.86 3.93
C PHE A 175 4.11 14.10 4.94
N ASP A 176 3.97 13.59 6.17
CA ASP A 176 4.91 13.86 7.27
C ASP A 176 6.34 13.45 6.90
N LYS A 177 6.53 12.24 6.33
CA LYS A 177 7.86 11.79 5.91
C LYS A 177 8.47 12.65 4.79
N THR A 178 7.70 12.93 3.74
CA THR A 178 8.16 13.73 2.59
C THR A 178 8.47 15.16 3.02
N TRP A 179 7.55 15.74 3.78
CA TRP A 179 7.64 17.08 4.33
C TRP A 179 8.88 17.21 5.22
N ASN A 180 9.06 16.31 6.18
CA ASN A 180 10.21 16.33 7.08
C ASN A 180 11.55 16.17 6.33
N ALA A 181 11.61 15.31 5.32
CA ALA A 181 12.81 15.14 4.51
C ALA A 181 13.18 16.41 3.74
N LEU A 182 12.20 17.08 3.14
CA LEU A 182 12.41 18.34 2.42
C LEU A 182 12.72 19.50 3.35
N MET A 183 12.05 19.56 4.50
CA MET A 183 12.31 20.57 5.52
C MET A 183 13.67 20.41 6.20
N ALA A 184 14.34 19.26 6.07
CA ALA A 184 15.73 19.08 6.50
C ALA A 184 16.76 19.70 5.53
N LEU A 185 16.41 19.95 4.26
CA LEU A 185 17.32 20.48 3.24
C LEU A 185 17.53 21.99 3.38
N SER A 186 18.69 22.53 3.02
CA SER A 186 18.87 23.99 2.98
C SER A 186 18.05 24.64 1.85
N THR A 187 17.78 25.94 1.94
CA THR A 187 17.13 26.69 0.84
C THR A 187 17.93 26.60 -0.47
N GLN A 188 19.26 26.58 -0.36
CA GLN A 188 20.16 26.43 -1.51
C GLN A 188 20.06 25.03 -2.15
N ASP A 189 19.91 23.97 -1.34
CA ASP A 189 19.74 22.61 -1.85
C ASP A 189 18.37 22.42 -2.51
N LEU A 190 17.32 23.02 -1.95
CA LEU A 190 15.99 23.05 -2.55
C LEU A 190 16.02 23.76 -3.91
N ALA A 191 16.64 24.93 -4.00
CA ALA A 191 16.79 25.67 -5.26
C ALA A 191 17.59 24.87 -6.30
N ARG A 192 18.67 24.19 -5.89
CA ARG A 192 19.46 23.31 -6.78
C ARG A 192 18.63 22.14 -7.28
N ARG A 193 17.78 21.56 -6.43
CA ARG A 193 16.88 20.47 -6.80
C ARG A 193 15.82 20.92 -7.80
N LEU A 194 15.27 22.13 -7.64
CA LEU A 194 14.32 22.72 -8.60
C LEU A 194 14.92 22.98 -9.99
N ALA A 195 16.25 23.15 -10.08
CA ALA A 195 16.95 23.30 -11.36
C ALA A 195 17.16 21.97 -12.11
N GLN A 196 16.83 20.83 -11.50
CA GLN A 196 16.92 19.51 -12.12
C GLN A 196 15.57 19.09 -12.73
N PRO A 197 15.57 18.16 -13.71
CA PRO A 197 14.31 17.60 -14.22
C PRO A 197 13.63 16.78 -13.11
N LEU A 198 12.53 17.30 -12.58
CA LEU A 198 11.68 16.68 -11.56
C LEU A 198 10.34 16.26 -12.16
N SER A 199 9.73 15.21 -11.61
CA SER A 199 8.32 14.95 -11.90
C SER A 199 7.43 16.10 -11.39
N PRO A 200 6.23 16.33 -11.96
CA PRO A 200 5.34 17.39 -11.50
C PRO A 200 5.00 17.32 -10.00
N ILE A 201 4.95 16.11 -9.44
CA ILE A 201 4.72 15.89 -8.01
C ILE A 201 5.96 16.28 -7.19
N GLU A 202 7.16 15.87 -7.60
CA GLU A 202 8.38 16.23 -6.86
C GLU A 202 8.69 17.72 -6.94
N LYS A 203 8.41 18.33 -8.10
CA LYS A 203 8.53 19.77 -8.29
C LYS A 203 7.59 20.50 -7.33
N GLY A 204 6.30 20.14 -7.30
CA GLY A 204 5.32 20.72 -6.39
C GLY A 204 5.70 20.62 -4.92
N TRP A 205 6.18 19.46 -4.46
CA TRP A 205 6.69 19.30 -3.08
C TRP A 205 7.92 20.16 -2.77
N THR A 206 8.86 20.25 -3.70
CA THR A 206 10.10 21.02 -3.51
C THR A 206 9.82 22.52 -3.50
N GLU A 207 8.93 22.99 -4.38
CA GLU A 207 8.48 24.38 -4.40
C GLU A 207 7.73 24.73 -3.12
N LEU A 208 6.85 23.85 -2.63
CA LEU A 208 6.14 24.07 -1.37
C LEU A 208 7.09 24.19 -0.18
N ALA A 209 8.11 23.32 -0.09
CA ALA A 209 9.15 23.40 0.95
C ALA A 209 10.03 24.65 0.80
N TYR A 210 10.30 25.08 -0.44
CA TYR A 210 11.04 26.30 -0.71
C TYR A 210 10.25 27.54 -0.25
N ILE A 211 8.99 27.67 -0.67
CA ILE A 211 8.05 28.73 -0.25
C ILE A 211 7.98 28.79 1.28
N ALA A 212 7.81 27.64 1.93
CA ALA A 212 7.73 27.55 3.38
C ALA A 212 8.97 28.08 4.11
N LYS A 213 10.16 27.98 3.50
CA LYS A 213 11.42 28.43 4.10
C LYS A 213 11.79 29.87 3.74
N THR A 214 11.42 30.33 2.55
CA THR A 214 11.75 31.69 2.09
C THR A 214 10.77 32.74 2.57
N SER A 215 9.57 32.33 2.98
CA SER A 215 8.46 33.25 3.29
C SER A 215 8.09 33.27 4.77
N LEU A 216 9.01 32.81 5.64
CA LEU A 216 8.85 32.84 7.10
C LEU A 216 8.75 34.25 7.67
N ASP A 217 9.41 35.22 7.05
CA ASP A 217 9.50 36.61 7.55
C ASP A 217 8.36 37.52 7.04
N SER A 218 7.50 37.03 6.13
CA SER A 218 6.39 37.80 5.56
C SER A 218 5.16 36.93 5.31
N PRO A 219 4.14 37.01 6.20
CA PRO A 219 2.89 36.27 6.05
C PRO A 219 2.15 36.57 4.74
N GLU A 220 2.19 37.83 4.29
CA GLU A 220 1.56 38.24 3.02
C GLU A 220 2.26 37.63 1.80
N ALA A 221 3.60 37.54 1.83
CA ALA A 221 4.35 36.87 0.76
C ALA A 221 4.08 35.36 0.73
N LEU A 222 3.94 34.74 1.91
CA LEU A 222 3.60 33.33 2.04
C LEU A 222 2.22 33.04 1.42
N ASP A 223 1.18 33.81 1.80
CA ASP A 223 -0.18 33.60 1.29
C ASP A 223 -0.26 33.76 -0.23
N ASN A 224 0.39 34.77 -0.78
CA ASN A 224 0.43 35.00 -2.23
C ASN A 224 1.12 33.85 -2.99
N GLN A 225 2.27 33.37 -2.48
CA GLN A 225 2.99 32.27 -3.11
C GLN A 225 2.26 30.93 -2.97
N LEU A 226 1.58 30.70 -1.84
CA LEU A 226 0.75 29.52 -1.66
C LEU A 226 -0.46 29.53 -2.60
N ALA A 227 -1.09 30.68 -2.82
CA ALA A 227 -2.19 30.80 -3.79
C ALA A 227 -1.73 30.50 -5.22
N GLN A 228 -0.56 31.00 -5.63
CA GLN A 228 0.03 30.69 -6.94
C GLN A 228 0.36 29.21 -7.08
N TRP A 229 0.99 28.63 -6.05
CA TRP A 229 1.29 27.22 -6.01
C TRP A 229 0.01 26.37 -6.08
N GLU A 230 -1.05 26.77 -5.38
CA GLU A 230 -2.34 26.09 -5.42
C GLU A 230 -2.96 26.08 -6.82
N GLU A 231 -2.83 27.19 -7.55
CA GLU A 231 -3.33 27.33 -8.91
C GLU A 231 -2.59 26.42 -9.91
N GLU A 232 -1.28 26.30 -9.76
CA GLU A 232 -0.41 25.46 -10.60
C GLU A 232 -0.56 23.97 -10.26
N TYR A 233 -0.80 23.63 -8.99
CA TYR A 233 -0.76 22.27 -8.46
C TYR A 233 -2.10 21.77 -7.88
N ARG A 234 -3.23 22.10 -8.53
CA ARG A 234 -4.60 21.77 -8.05
C ARG A 234 -4.86 20.30 -7.72
N ASN A 235 -4.17 19.37 -8.38
CA ASN A 235 -4.30 17.92 -8.15
C ASN A 235 -3.16 17.33 -7.31
N HIS A 236 -2.33 18.17 -6.68
CA HIS A 236 -1.13 17.72 -6.00
C HIS A 236 -1.44 17.01 -4.68
N PRO A 237 -0.73 15.92 -4.36
CA PRO A 237 -0.94 15.13 -3.15
C PRO A 237 -0.87 15.92 -1.84
N ALA A 238 -0.18 17.06 -1.81
CA ALA A 238 -0.08 17.90 -0.63
C ALA A 238 -1.36 18.72 -0.36
N TYR A 239 -2.29 18.87 -1.31
CA TYR A 239 -3.47 19.76 -1.23
C TYR A 239 -4.34 19.61 0.05
N PRO A 240 -4.68 18.41 0.53
CA PRO A 240 -5.47 18.30 1.75
C PRO A 240 -4.69 18.65 3.03
N ASP A 241 -3.36 18.54 3.02
CA ASP A 241 -2.55 18.53 4.25
C ASP A 241 -1.60 19.75 4.39
N TYR A 242 -1.22 20.40 3.27
CA TYR A 242 -0.28 21.55 3.30
C TYR A 242 -0.82 22.70 4.15
N SER A 243 -2.13 22.92 4.10
CA SER A 243 -2.79 23.94 4.92
C SER A 243 -2.58 23.66 6.41
N SER A 244 -2.66 22.41 6.86
CA SER A 244 -2.45 22.05 8.27
C SER A 244 -0.98 22.07 8.71
N ALA A 245 -0.02 21.99 7.77
CA ALA A 245 1.40 22.01 8.07
C ALA A 245 2.02 23.42 7.95
N LEU A 246 1.44 24.28 7.12
CA LEU A 246 1.92 25.65 6.86
C LEU A 246 1.08 26.72 7.53
N LYS A 247 -0.22 26.51 7.74
CA LYS A 247 -1.06 27.41 8.54
C LYS A 247 -0.84 27.34 10.07
N PRO A 248 -0.12 26.38 10.68
CA PRO A 248 0.32 26.55 12.08
C PRO A 248 1.29 27.73 12.24
N HIS A 249 1.92 28.20 11.15
CA HIS A 249 2.74 29.43 11.18
C HIS A 249 1.90 30.71 11.07
N THR A 250 0.66 30.63 10.57
CA THR A 250 -0.32 31.74 10.63
C THR A 250 -1.23 31.64 11.85
N SER A 251 -1.30 30.46 12.47
CA SER A 251 -2.03 30.18 13.71
C SER A 251 -1.08 30.06 14.90
N ILE A 252 0.04 30.81 14.88
CA ILE A 252 0.71 31.12 16.13
C ILE A 252 -0.06 32.29 16.77
N ASP A 253 -1.24 31.97 17.30
CA ASP A 253 -1.86 32.75 18.37
C ASP A 253 -0.97 32.78 19.64
N ASN A 254 0.21 32.13 19.61
CA ASN A 254 1.29 32.24 20.60
C ASN A 254 2.51 33.09 20.15
N ALA A 255 2.55 33.61 18.91
CA ALA A 255 3.52 34.64 18.48
C ALA A 255 2.85 36.02 18.48
N ALA A 256 1.52 36.06 18.41
CA ALA A 256 0.72 37.27 18.61
C ALA A 256 0.76 37.84 20.04
N THR A 257 1.51 37.24 20.98
CA THR A 257 1.70 37.80 22.34
C THR A 257 3.15 37.99 22.74
N LEU A 258 4.12 37.73 21.86
CA LEU A 258 5.48 38.18 22.08
C LEU A 258 5.69 39.42 21.22
N PRO A 259 5.60 40.64 21.78
CA PRO A 259 5.94 41.83 21.02
C PRO A 259 7.31 41.63 20.37
N ASN A 260 7.48 42.15 19.14
CA ASN A 260 8.74 42.10 18.36
C ASN A 260 9.98 42.52 19.18
N GLN A 261 9.78 43.19 20.33
CA GLN A 261 10.75 43.31 21.40
C GLN A 261 10.10 43.04 22.77
N LEU A 262 10.64 42.10 23.53
CA LEU A 262 10.34 41.93 24.94
C LEU A 262 10.93 43.09 25.74
N SER A 263 10.12 43.99 26.29
CA SER A 263 10.64 45.10 27.12
C SER A 263 11.07 44.63 28.51
N ARG A 264 10.42 43.61 29.09
CA ARG A 264 10.69 43.11 30.44
C ARG A 264 10.57 41.61 30.53
N VAL A 265 11.52 40.97 31.22
CA VAL A 265 11.53 39.53 31.51
C VAL A 265 11.78 39.32 33.00
N ALA A 266 10.93 38.52 33.65
CA ALA A 266 11.12 38.11 35.04
C ALA A 266 11.67 36.68 35.08
N VAL A 267 12.78 36.48 35.78
CA VAL A 267 13.44 35.17 35.93
C VAL A 267 13.32 34.74 37.39
N LEU A 268 12.60 33.65 37.64
CA LEU A 268 12.46 33.06 38.97
C LEU A 268 13.42 31.89 39.09
N VAL A 269 14.48 32.05 39.89
CA VAL A 269 15.48 31.00 40.09
C VAL A 269 15.87 30.92 41.57
N PRO A 270 16.15 29.72 42.11
CA PRO A 270 16.53 29.56 43.51
C PRO A 270 17.95 30.10 43.74
N THR A 271 18.08 31.39 43.99
CA THR A 271 19.36 32.10 44.22
C THR A 271 19.99 31.81 45.58
N SER A 272 19.33 30.99 46.42
CA SER A 272 19.81 30.61 47.76
C SER A 272 19.57 29.11 48.03
N GLY A 273 20.27 28.58 49.04
CA GLY A 273 20.21 27.17 49.40
C GLY A 273 21.09 26.27 48.49
N PRO A 274 20.86 24.95 48.51
CA PRO A 274 21.77 23.98 47.88
C PRO A 274 21.86 24.08 46.35
N LEU A 275 20.91 24.77 45.70
CA LEU A 275 20.87 24.95 44.25
C LEU A 275 21.39 26.31 43.76
N ALA A 276 21.84 27.18 44.67
CA ALA A 276 22.26 28.56 44.35
C ALA A 276 23.37 28.61 43.28
N ASN A 277 24.35 27.70 43.36
CA ASN A 277 25.44 27.66 42.39
C ASN A 277 24.95 27.31 40.98
N LEU A 278 23.98 26.40 40.86
CA LEU A 278 23.39 26.03 39.56
C LEU A 278 22.51 27.17 39.02
N ALA A 279 21.73 27.81 39.90
CA ALA A 279 20.91 28.97 39.54
C ALA A 279 21.77 30.13 39.01
N ASN A 280 22.94 30.37 39.60
CA ASN A 280 23.86 31.43 39.15
C ASN A 280 24.41 31.16 37.74
N VAL A 281 24.78 29.92 37.43
CA VAL A 281 25.25 29.56 36.07
C VAL A 281 24.16 29.76 35.02
N ILE A 282 22.92 29.37 35.36
CA ILE A 282 21.76 29.60 34.48
C ILE A 282 21.53 31.10 34.28
N LEU A 283 21.63 31.87 35.36
CA LEU A 283 21.45 33.32 35.33
C LEU A 283 22.52 34.00 34.48
N GLU A 284 23.78 33.59 34.60
CA GLU A 284 24.88 34.09 33.77
C GLU A 284 24.63 33.82 32.28
N GLY A 285 24.16 32.62 31.94
CA GLY A 285 23.77 32.28 30.56
C GLY A 285 22.63 33.15 30.03
N ILE A 286 21.60 33.41 30.84
CA ILE A 286 20.47 34.28 30.48
C ILE A 286 20.96 35.73 30.30
N MET A 287 21.83 36.23 31.18
CA MET A 287 22.39 37.57 31.08
C MET A 287 23.34 37.71 29.88
N ALA A 288 24.07 36.66 29.51
CA ALA A 288 24.90 36.64 28.31
C ALA A 288 24.05 36.69 27.02
N ALA A 289 22.93 35.97 26.99
CA ALA A 289 21.99 36.00 25.87
C ALA A 289 21.31 37.38 25.70
N ARG A 290 21.12 38.13 26.80
CA ARG A 290 20.57 39.50 26.78
C ARG A 290 21.32 40.45 25.85
N TYR A 291 22.64 40.26 25.66
CA TYR A 291 23.42 41.11 24.75
C TYR A 291 22.94 41.03 23.29
N GLN A 292 22.23 39.97 22.92
CA GLN A 292 21.60 39.79 21.60
C GLN A 292 20.20 40.40 21.52
N MET A 293 19.66 40.91 22.64
CA MET A 293 18.33 41.54 22.78
C MET A 293 18.45 42.95 23.39
N PRO A 294 19.02 43.93 22.66
CA PRO A 294 19.16 45.30 23.15
C PRO A 294 17.78 45.93 23.40
N GLY A 295 17.56 46.45 24.61
CA GLY A 295 16.29 47.08 25.04
C GLY A 295 15.43 46.23 25.98
N THR A 296 15.80 44.98 26.27
CA THR A 296 15.10 44.12 27.23
C THR A 296 15.65 44.32 28.66
N GLU A 297 14.77 44.63 29.62
CA GLU A 297 15.07 44.69 31.05
C GLU A 297 14.81 43.31 31.69
N ILE A 298 15.84 42.70 32.31
CA ILE A 298 15.70 41.42 33.01
C ILE A 298 15.70 41.68 34.52
N LYS A 299 14.65 41.23 35.23
CA LYS A 299 14.54 41.26 36.69
C LYS A 299 14.57 39.84 37.25
N VAL A 300 15.38 39.61 38.27
CA VAL A 300 15.55 38.30 38.92
C VAL A 300 14.79 38.31 40.24
N TYR A 301 14.04 37.24 40.49
CA TYR A 301 13.28 37.01 41.72
C TYR A 301 13.66 35.67 42.34
#